data_AF-A0A7X9ANZ3-F1
#
_entry.id   AF-A0A7X9ANZ3-F1
#
_cell.length_a   1.000
_cell.length_b   1.000
_cell.length_c   1.000
_cell.angle_alpha   90.00
_cell.angle_beta   90.00
_cell.angle_gamma   90.00
#
_symmetry.space_group_name_H-M   'P 1'
#
loop_
_entity.id
_entity.type
_entity.pdbx_description
1 polymer ?
#
loop_
_entity_poly.entity_id
_entity_poly.type
_entity_poly.pdbx_seq_one_letter_code
_entity_poly.pdbx_strand_id
1 'polypeptide(L)'
;MKKSRMRHILSLFLMAVVGVAFIITGTQISSLNQYPHETINSIPTLTTMPSQETSSATTSLTTLTTTTDTQTTTKDSQETSPSTAPTTTETTPSSKKTTVAKPKTTTKPYTKPPKTTPKLQGAVAITFDDGPGPHTARLLDALKEYDAKATFFVLGGYLVDSAKKDNSANRALIQRMVDEGHEVGNHSYNHPEFIKLSNDQVLSQLRRTSDAISAITGEKPTLFRPPGGSFTRRITNLAEQEGLALVLWSLDSNDWRQNNRNVDYVYRYIINNVKAGSTLLLHDIHKTTVDGFIKALPVLIERGLKLVTVSELFDLKPGNVHPSYWWK
;
A
#
# COMPACT_ATOMS: atom_id res chain seq x y z
N MET A 1 -12.29 77.44 -1.25
CA MET A 1 -12.01 76.23 -0.42
C MET A 1 -13.06 75.18 -0.78
N LYS A 2 -12.86 74.37 -1.83
CA LYS A 2 -12.18 73.05 -1.87
C LYS A 2 -12.77 72.03 -0.88
N LYS A 3 -13.27 70.91 -1.44
CA LYS A 3 -13.82 69.66 -0.85
C LYS A 3 -15.34 69.61 -0.64
N SER A 4 -16.13 69.49 -1.71
CA SER A 4 -17.40 68.73 -1.68
C SER A 4 -18.00 68.46 -3.08
N ARG A 5 -17.21 68.01 -4.06
CA ARG A 5 -17.73 67.69 -5.42
C ARG A 5 -17.01 66.52 -6.11
N MET A 6 -16.53 65.53 -5.35
CA MET A 6 -15.74 64.44 -5.96
C MET A 6 -16.00 63.05 -5.36
N ARG A 7 -17.24 62.77 -4.95
CA ARG A 7 -17.60 61.42 -4.43
C ARG A 7 -18.87 60.78 -5.01
N HIS A 8 -19.58 61.40 -5.96
CA HIS A 8 -20.82 60.82 -6.52
C HIS A 8 -20.83 60.64 -8.05
N ILE A 9 -19.68 60.80 -8.72
CA ILE A 9 -19.56 60.57 -10.18
C ILE A 9 -18.80 59.27 -10.51
N LEU A 10 -18.23 58.57 -9.52
CA LEU A 10 -17.49 57.31 -9.74
C LEU A 10 -18.33 56.04 -9.50
N SER A 11 -19.61 56.15 -9.16
CA SER A 11 -20.48 54.98 -8.89
C SER A 11 -21.51 54.70 -9.99
N LEU A 12 -21.50 55.45 -11.10
CA LEU A 12 -22.49 55.33 -12.17
C LEU A 12 -21.91 54.90 -13.53
N PHE A 13 -20.62 54.53 -13.59
CA PHE A 13 -19.96 54.10 -14.83
C PHE A 13 -19.39 52.67 -14.81
N LEU A 14 -19.63 51.88 -13.76
CA LEU A 14 -19.17 50.48 -13.68
C LEU A 14 -20.29 49.43 -13.76
N MET A 15 -21.54 49.86 -14.00
CA MET A 15 -22.70 48.98 -14.15
C MET A 15 -23.33 49.01 -15.56
N ALA A 16 -22.55 49.38 -16.58
CA ALA A 16 -23.02 49.46 -17.97
C ALA A 16 -22.18 48.65 -18.98
N VAL A 17 -21.28 47.75 -18.52
CA VAL A 17 -20.46 46.88 -19.41
C VAL A 17 -20.78 45.39 -19.26
N VAL A 18 -21.76 45.01 -18.42
CA VAL A 18 -22.14 43.59 -18.21
C VAL A 18 -23.54 43.24 -18.76
N GLY A 19 -24.23 44.17 -19.41
CA GLY A 19 -25.54 43.91 -20.01
C GLY A 19 -25.66 44.58 -21.36
N VAL A 20 -25.23 43.90 -22.43
CA VAL A 20 -25.73 43.89 -23.81
C VAL A 20 -24.66 43.21 -24.67
N ALA A 21 -24.70 41.87 -24.74
CA ALA A 21 -24.12 41.08 -25.83
C ALA A 21 -24.61 39.63 -25.72
N PHE A 22 -25.93 39.44 -25.64
CA PHE A 22 -26.59 38.21 -26.05
C PHE A 22 -27.70 38.61 -27.02
N ILE A 23 -27.84 37.78 -28.06
CA ILE A 23 -28.99 37.57 -28.97
C ILE A 23 -28.68 37.91 -30.46
N ILE A 24 -28.93 36.87 -31.29
CA ILE A 24 -29.11 36.75 -32.76
C ILE A 24 -27.79 36.67 -33.58
N THR A 25 -27.39 35.55 -34.18
CA THR A 25 -28.12 34.72 -35.16
C THR A 25 -27.85 33.22 -34.99
N GLY A 26 -28.91 32.40 -35.14
CA GLY A 26 -28.80 30.96 -35.32
C GLY A 26 -28.64 30.59 -36.79
N THR A 27 -27.92 29.51 -37.05
CA THR A 27 -28.11 28.63 -38.21
C THR A 27 -27.58 27.24 -37.86
N GLN A 28 -28.48 26.26 -37.96
CA GLN A 28 -28.23 24.82 -37.93
C GLN A 28 -27.54 24.40 -39.23
N ILE A 29 -26.41 23.70 -39.16
CA ILE A 29 -25.98 22.75 -40.20
C ILE A 29 -25.35 21.51 -39.55
N SER A 30 -26.09 20.42 -39.75
CA SER A 30 -25.77 19.00 -39.83
C SER A 30 -24.31 18.51 -39.73
N SER A 31 -24.16 17.49 -38.90
CA SER A 31 -23.35 16.27 -39.06
C SER A 31 -22.37 16.19 -40.24
N LEU A 32 -21.08 16.07 -39.93
CA LEU A 32 -20.10 15.23 -40.61
C LEU A 32 -18.75 15.41 -39.90
N ASN A 33 -18.32 14.45 -39.07
CA ASN A 33 -16.97 13.94 -39.26
C ASN A 33 -16.81 12.53 -38.67
N GLN A 34 -16.70 11.63 -39.61
CA GLN A 34 -16.43 10.22 -39.51
C GLN A 34 -14.91 10.08 -39.38
N TYR A 35 -14.41 9.69 -38.22
CA TYR A 35 -13.01 9.30 -38.06
C TYR A 35 -12.86 7.84 -38.52
N PRO A 36 -12.01 7.53 -39.51
CA PRO A 36 -11.77 6.16 -39.93
C PRO A 36 -10.93 5.40 -38.89
N HIS A 37 -11.34 4.16 -38.64
CA HIS A 37 -10.49 3.15 -38.02
C HIS A 37 -9.38 2.76 -38.99
N GLU A 38 -8.13 3.06 -38.67
CA GLU A 38 -6.99 2.39 -39.29
C GLU A 38 -6.50 1.24 -38.40
N THR A 39 -6.72 0.03 -38.91
CA THR A 39 -6.05 -1.20 -38.51
C THR A 39 -4.57 -1.14 -38.92
N ILE A 40 -3.65 -1.16 -37.95
CA ILE A 40 -2.24 -1.43 -38.20
C ILE A 40 -1.96 -2.90 -37.83
N ASN A 41 -2.13 -3.77 -38.82
CA ASN A 41 -1.40 -5.03 -38.92
C ASN A 41 -0.23 -4.78 -39.87
N SER A 42 1.01 -4.77 -39.38
CA SER A 42 2.22 -5.13 -40.14
C SER A 42 3.44 -5.08 -39.22
N ILE A 43 4.02 -6.26 -38.96
CA ILE A 43 5.34 -6.45 -38.36
C ILE A 43 6.37 -6.24 -39.47
N PRO A 44 7.38 -5.35 -39.32
CA PRO A 44 8.53 -5.37 -40.20
C PRO A 44 9.55 -6.41 -39.72
N THR A 45 9.83 -7.36 -40.62
CA THR A 45 10.97 -8.27 -40.61
C THR A 45 12.27 -7.48 -40.52
N LEU A 46 13.12 -7.75 -39.52
CA LEU A 46 14.49 -7.23 -39.49
C LEU A 46 15.45 -8.29 -40.06
N THR A 47 16.04 -7.91 -41.18
CA THR A 47 17.08 -8.60 -41.93
C THR A 47 18.39 -8.68 -41.16
N THR A 48 18.95 -9.89 -41.14
CA THR A 48 20.30 -10.33 -40.78
C THR A 48 21.42 -9.51 -41.44
N MET A 49 22.58 -9.36 -40.77
CA MET A 49 23.98 -9.34 -41.29
C MET A 49 24.95 -8.91 -40.13
N PRO A 50 26.27 -9.20 -40.16
CA PRO A 50 26.96 -10.50 -40.12
C PRO A 50 27.94 -10.63 -38.92
N SER A 51 28.40 -11.87 -38.68
CA SER A 51 29.47 -12.24 -37.73
C SER A 51 30.88 -11.83 -38.18
N GLN A 52 31.76 -11.53 -37.23
CA GLN A 52 33.19 -11.87 -37.31
C GLN A 52 33.71 -12.43 -35.98
N GLU A 53 34.45 -13.53 -36.12
CA GLU A 53 35.16 -14.32 -35.10
C GLU A 53 36.54 -13.75 -34.75
N THR A 54 37.04 -14.06 -33.55
CA THR A 54 38.21 -14.95 -33.29
C THR A 54 38.54 -14.88 -31.78
N SER A 55 38.40 -15.99 -31.02
CA SER A 55 39.44 -17.00 -30.66
C SER A 55 40.36 -16.50 -29.51
N SER A 56 40.68 -17.23 -28.43
CA SER A 56 40.88 -18.67 -28.24
C SER A 56 40.83 -19.11 -26.76
N ALA A 57 40.34 -20.36 -26.54
CA ALA A 57 40.80 -21.47 -25.66
C ALA A 57 41.00 -21.25 -24.12
N THR A 58 40.62 -22.16 -23.21
CA THR A 58 40.93 -23.60 -23.16
C THR A 58 40.07 -24.36 -22.10
N THR A 59 39.48 -25.49 -22.52
CA THR A 59 39.34 -26.84 -21.89
C THR A 59 39.19 -26.95 -20.35
N SER A 60 38.17 -27.64 -19.81
CA SER A 60 38.12 -29.11 -19.75
C SER A 60 36.75 -29.69 -19.37
N LEU A 61 36.38 -30.77 -20.06
CA LEU A 61 35.30 -31.71 -19.74
C LEU A 61 35.70 -32.65 -18.61
N THR A 62 34.71 -33.09 -17.81
CA THR A 62 34.72 -34.43 -17.22
C THR A 62 33.30 -35.00 -17.26
N THR A 63 33.16 -36.09 -18.01
CA THR A 63 31.99 -36.98 -18.08
C THR A 63 32.29 -38.20 -17.20
N LEU A 64 31.24 -38.87 -16.69
CA LEU A 64 31.12 -40.27 -16.18
C LEU A 64 30.25 -40.26 -14.91
N THR A 65 29.24 -41.09 -14.67
CA THR A 65 28.57 -42.16 -15.43
C THR A 65 27.25 -42.45 -14.72
N THR A 66 26.23 -42.79 -15.49
CA THR A 66 25.00 -43.43 -15.01
C THR A 66 25.27 -44.92 -14.79
N THR A 67 24.88 -45.46 -13.64
CA THR A 67 24.67 -46.90 -13.46
C THR A 67 23.27 -47.11 -12.88
N THR A 68 22.38 -47.53 -13.76
CA THR A 68 21.13 -48.22 -13.44
C THR A 68 21.49 -49.68 -13.24
N ASP A 69 21.11 -50.27 -12.11
CA ASP A 69 20.99 -51.72 -11.99
C ASP A 69 19.58 -52.09 -11.55
N THR A 70 19.06 -53.09 -12.24
CA THR A 70 17.72 -53.67 -12.14
C THR A 70 17.79 -54.93 -11.27
N GLN A 71 16.60 -55.44 -10.90
CA GLN A 71 16.30 -56.80 -10.40
C GLN A 71 16.49 -56.95 -8.86
N THR A 72 15.58 -57.53 -8.08
CA THR A 72 14.56 -58.56 -8.36
C THR A 72 13.46 -58.53 -7.28
N THR A 73 12.26 -58.91 -7.70
CA THR A 73 11.08 -59.31 -6.92
C THR A 73 11.35 -60.36 -5.83
N THR A 74 10.68 -60.28 -4.69
CA THR A 74 10.09 -61.44 -4.02
C THR A 74 8.99 -61.03 -3.05
N LYS A 75 8.05 -61.96 -2.89
CA LYS A 75 6.71 -61.88 -2.32
C LYS A 75 6.69 -62.64 -0.98
N ASP A 76 5.72 -62.29 -0.14
CA ASP A 76 5.17 -63.06 1.00
C ASP A 76 6.03 -63.23 2.26
N SER A 77 5.52 -62.74 3.41
CA SER A 77 4.76 -63.57 4.35
C SER A 77 4.37 -62.79 5.62
N GLN A 78 3.12 -62.98 6.04
CA GLN A 78 2.57 -62.65 7.36
C GLN A 78 2.96 -63.71 8.39
N GLU A 79 3.22 -63.31 9.65
CA GLU A 79 2.92 -64.05 10.90
C GLU A 79 3.17 -63.11 12.11
N THR A 80 2.17 -62.49 12.75
CA THR A 80 1.39 -62.87 13.95
C THR A 80 2.15 -63.19 15.26
N SER A 81 2.04 -62.25 16.23
CA SER A 81 1.73 -62.39 17.68
C SER A 81 2.71 -63.13 18.64
N PRO A 82 2.56 -63.03 19.99
CA PRO A 82 2.01 -61.97 20.87
C PRO A 82 2.93 -61.65 22.09
N SER A 83 2.67 -60.58 22.85
CA SER A 83 3.14 -60.50 24.26
C SER A 83 2.32 -59.56 25.16
N THR A 84 1.38 -60.19 25.86
CA THR A 84 1.02 -60.10 27.28
C THR A 84 1.17 -58.79 28.06
N ALA A 85 0.04 -58.30 28.56
CA ALA A 85 -0.09 -57.33 29.66
C ALA A 85 0.26 -57.94 31.03
N PRO A 86 0.55 -57.10 32.04
CA PRO A 86 -0.22 -57.27 33.28
C PRO A 86 -0.80 -55.96 33.81
N THR A 87 -2.04 -56.08 34.26
CA THR A 87 -2.79 -55.14 35.11
C THR A 87 -2.29 -55.23 36.55
N THR A 88 -2.03 -54.08 37.19
CA THR A 88 -2.31 -53.88 38.63
C THR A 88 -2.44 -52.39 38.95
N THR A 89 -3.67 -52.03 39.34
CA THR A 89 -4.08 -51.21 40.50
C THR A 89 -3.44 -49.84 40.74
N GLU A 90 -4.18 -48.83 40.29
CA GLU A 90 -4.71 -47.69 41.08
C GLU A 90 -3.92 -47.26 42.33
N THR A 91 -3.26 -46.10 42.22
CA THR A 91 -3.07 -45.19 43.36
C THR A 91 -2.95 -43.75 42.85
N THR A 92 -3.93 -42.95 43.23
CA THR A 92 -4.08 -41.51 42.94
C THR A 92 -2.91 -40.70 43.50
N PRO A 93 -2.22 -39.85 42.70
CA PRO A 93 -1.45 -38.75 43.24
C PRO A 93 -2.30 -37.47 43.21
N SER A 94 -2.55 -36.97 44.41
CA SER A 94 -3.11 -35.65 44.70
C SER A 94 -2.42 -34.56 43.88
N SER A 95 -3.21 -33.88 43.04
CA SER A 95 -2.78 -32.73 42.24
C SER A 95 -2.37 -31.58 43.14
N LYS A 96 -1.06 -31.36 43.29
CA LYS A 96 -0.53 -30.08 43.76
C LYS A 96 -0.85 -29.03 42.69
N LYS A 97 -1.85 -28.21 43.00
CA LYS A 97 -2.23 -27.01 42.26
C LYS A 97 -1.06 -26.01 42.29
N THR A 98 -0.14 -26.13 41.35
CA THR A 98 0.87 -25.10 41.08
C THR A 98 0.14 -23.92 40.47
N THR A 99 -0.15 -22.92 41.31
CA THR A 99 -0.63 -21.61 40.89
C THR A 99 0.45 -20.97 40.01
N VAL A 100 0.31 -21.11 38.69
CA VAL A 100 1.06 -20.30 37.74
C VAL A 100 0.61 -18.86 37.96
N ALA A 101 1.48 -18.07 38.60
CA ALA A 101 1.24 -16.65 38.80
C ALA A 101 1.10 -16.00 37.41
N LYS A 102 -0.09 -15.46 37.12
CA LYS A 102 -0.35 -14.63 35.95
C LYS A 102 0.73 -13.54 35.90
N PRO A 103 1.45 -13.35 34.78
CA PRO A 103 2.44 -12.28 34.69
C PRO A 103 1.76 -10.98 35.05
N LYS A 104 2.29 -10.26 36.04
CA LYS A 104 1.85 -8.89 36.37
C LYS A 104 2.08 -8.07 35.11
N THR A 105 1.01 -7.87 34.35
CA THR A 105 1.00 -6.89 33.26
C THR A 105 1.14 -5.55 33.95
N THR A 106 2.36 -5.01 33.98
CA THR A 106 2.59 -3.60 34.27
C THR A 106 1.85 -2.83 33.18
N THR A 107 0.59 -2.49 33.44
CA THR A 107 -0.19 -1.64 32.56
C THR A 107 0.47 -0.28 32.58
N LYS A 108 1.26 0.01 31.53
CA LYS A 108 1.74 1.36 31.24
C LYS A 108 0.55 2.32 31.43
N PRO A 109 0.68 3.41 32.20
CA PRO A 109 -0.43 4.31 32.48
C PRO A 109 -1.06 4.81 31.17
N TYR A 110 -2.37 5.05 31.22
CA TYR A 110 -3.15 5.55 30.08
C TYR A 110 -2.72 6.99 29.79
N THR A 111 -1.73 7.16 28.90
CA THR A 111 -1.31 8.48 28.43
C THR A 111 -1.84 8.69 27.02
N LYS A 112 -2.60 9.77 26.83
CA LYS A 112 -2.99 10.24 25.50
C LYS A 112 -1.73 10.35 24.62
N PRO A 113 -1.73 9.82 23.39
CA PRO A 113 -0.58 9.91 22.52
C PRO A 113 -0.26 11.38 22.23
N PRO A 114 1.03 11.71 22.05
CA PRO A 114 1.43 13.06 21.72
C PRO A 114 0.75 13.52 20.43
N LYS A 115 0.47 14.82 20.34
CA LYS A 115 -0.07 15.41 19.12
C LYS A 115 0.94 15.23 18.00
N THR A 116 0.53 14.61 16.90
CA THR A 116 1.35 14.50 15.71
C THR A 116 1.25 15.80 14.91
N THR A 117 2.34 16.55 14.79
CA THR A 117 2.41 17.78 13.99
C THR A 117 3.30 17.56 12.76
N PRO A 118 2.92 18.09 11.58
CA PRO A 118 3.79 18.06 10.41
C PRO A 118 5.13 18.74 10.69
N LYS A 119 6.24 18.10 10.31
CA LYS A 119 7.61 18.63 10.39
C LYS A 119 7.97 19.51 9.19
N LEU A 120 7.36 19.22 8.04
CA LEU A 120 7.63 19.90 6.78
C LEU A 120 6.46 20.81 6.40
N GLN A 121 6.75 22.10 6.20
CA GLN A 121 5.76 23.05 5.70
C GLN A 121 5.46 22.79 4.23
N GLY A 122 4.20 22.98 3.83
CA GLY A 122 3.76 22.76 2.45
C GLY A 122 3.74 21.29 2.02
N ALA A 123 4.07 20.35 2.89
CA ALA A 123 4.16 18.93 2.54
C ALA A 123 2.86 18.16 2.83
N VAL A 124 2.64 17.05 2.13
CA VAL A 124 1.49 16.15 2.27
C VAL A 124 1.95 14.71 2.18
N ALA A 125 1.32 13.82 2.96
CA ALA A 125 1.50 12.38 2.84
C ALA A 125 0.35 11.76 2.04
N ILE A 126 0.67 11.20 0.88
CA ILE A 126 -0.28 10.39 0.10
C ILE A 126 0.02 8.92 0.40
N THR A 127 -1.02 8.16 0.72
CA THR A 127 -0.87 6.77 1.16
C THR A 127 -1.78 5.83 0.40
N PHE A 128 -1.29 4.62 0.13
CA PHE A 128 -2.00 3.60 -0.63
C PHE A 128 -2.08 2.29 0.15
N ASP A 129 -3.29 1.72 0.27
CA ASP A 129 -3.55 0.47 0.97
C ASP A 129 -3.78 -0.70 0.01
N ASP A 130 -3.67 -1.92 0.55
CA ASP A 130 -3.98 -3.23 -0.06
C ASP A 130 -3.05 -3.74 -1.16
N GLY A 131 -2.13 -2.89 -1.63
CA GLY A 131 -1.17 -3.25 -2.66
C GLY A 131 -0.07 -4.25 -2.21
N PRO A 132 0.83 -4.61 -3.13
CA PRO A 132 0.86 -4.19 -4.54
C PRO A 132 -0.24 -4.83 -5.39
N GLY A 133 -0.66 -4.14 -6.45
CA GLY A 133 -1.68 -4.58 -7.40
C GLY A 133 -1.29 -4.32 -8.87
N PRO A 134 -2.18 -4.63 -9.82
CA PRO A 134 -1.90 -4.55 -11.26
C PRO A 134 -1.65 -3.13 -11.79
N HIS A 135 -1.88 -2.10 -10.98
CA HIS A 135 -1.72 -0.69 -11.37
C HIS A 135 -0.56 0.01 -10.65
N THR A 136 0.06 -0.65 -9.66
CA THR A 136 1.13 -0.08 -8.83
C THR A 136 2.35 0.33 -9.65
N ALA A 137 2.77 -0.47 -10.63
CA ALA A 137 3.92 -0.13 -11.48
C ALA A 137 3.77 1.25 -12.15
N ARG A 138 2.61 1.49 -12.76
CA ARG A 138 2.29 2.76 -13.43
C ARG A 138 2.15 3.93 -12.45
N LEU A 139 1.64 3.65 -11.24
CA LEU A 139 1.60 4.66 -10.17
C LEU A 139 3.02 5.10 -9.79
N LEU A 140 3.95 4.16 -9.63
CA LEU A 140 5.35 4.43 -9.34
C LEU A 140 6.01 5.25 -10.47
N ASP A 141 5.72 4.93 -11.73
CA ASP A 141 6.21 5.70 -12.89
C ASP A 141 5.79 7.18 -12.81
N ALA A 142 4.51 7.43 -12.50
CA ALA A 142 3.99 8.78 -12.35
C ALA A 142 4.56 9.50 -11.12
N LEU A 143 4.73 8.83 -9.99
CA LEU A 143 5.38 9.44 -8.81
C LEU A 143 6.81 9.88 -9.12
N LYS A 144 7.57 9.04 -9.83
CA LYS A 144 8.94 9.31 -10.27
C LYS A 144 9.02 10.53 -11.21
N GLU A 145 8.10 10.67 -12.15
CA GLU A 145 8.05 11.80 -13.09
C GLU A 145 7.98 13.16 -12.36
N TYR A 146 7.30 13.21 -11.21
CA TYR A 146 7.11 14.43 -10.43
C TYR A 146 8.02 14.52 -9.19
N ASP A 147 9.00 13.62 -9.05
CA ASP A 147 9.84 13.47 -7.84
C ASP A 147 9.03 13.34 -6.54
N ALA A 148 7.80 12.85 -6.63
CA ALA A 148 6.88 12.68 -5.51
C ALA A 148 7.15 11.38 -4.76
N LYS A 149 6.97 11.39 -3.44
CA LYS A 149 7.04 10.17 -2.61
C LYS A 149 5.69 9.86 -1.97
N ALA A 150 5.45 8.58 -1.67
CA ALA A 150 4.23 8.08 -1.06
C ALA A 150 4.56 6.98 -0.04
N THR A 151 3.59 6.64 0.81
CA THR A 151 3.68 5.49 1.73
C THR A 151 2.70 4.41 1.31
N PHE A 152 3.17 3.18 1.10
CA PHE A 152 2.38 2.02 0.68
C PHE A 152 2.20 1.06 1.84
N PHE A 153 0.97 0.88 2.32
CA PHE A 153 0.62 -0.10 3.34
C PHE A 153 0.21 -1.41 2.66
N VAL A 154 1.11 -2.40 2.71
CA VAL A 154 1.01 -3.60 1.88
C VAL A 154 0.55 -4.83 2.65
N LEU A 155 -0.12 -5.74 1.95
CA LEU A 155 -0.57 -7.03 2.50
C LEU A 155 0.53 -8.08 2.40
N GLY A 156 0.98 -8.61 3.53
CA GLY A 156 2.05 -9.61 3.56
C GLY A 156 1.76 -10.86 2.74
N GLY A 157 0.50 -11.30 2.69
CA GLY A 157 0.09 -12.45 1.88
C GLY A 157 0.31 -12.27 0.39
N TYR A 158 0.33 -11.04 -0.14
CA TYR A 158 0.61 -10.78 -1.56
C TYR A 158 2.11 -10.89 -1.90
N LEU A 159 2.98 -10.95 -0.89
CA LEU A 159 4.43 -11.05 -1.04
C LEU A 159 4.96 -12.48 -0.88
N VAL A 160 4.13 -13.38 -0.33
CA VAL A 160 4.52 -14.73 0.06
C VAL A 160 3.61 -15.81 -0.53
N ASP A 161 2.28 -15.61 -0.54
CA ASP A 161 1.34 -16.66 -0.96
C ASP A 161 1.36 -16.83 -2.49
N SER A 162 2.07 -17.84 -2.99
CA SER A 162 2.14 -18.18 -4.42
C SER A 162 0.78 -18.56 -5.03
N ALA A 163 -0.19 -18.96 -4.20
CA ALA A 163 -1.57 -19.20 -4.60
C ALA A 163 -2.30 -17.94 -5.13
N LYS A 164 -1.74 -16.74 -4.89
CA LYS A 164 -2.34 -15.46 -5.30
C LYS A 164 -1.76 -14.89 -6.60
N LYS A 165 -1.02 -15.70 -7.38
CA LYS A 165 -0.18 -15.42 -8.57
C LYS A 165 1.31 -15.47 -8.23
N ASP A 166 2.16 -15.59 -9.27
CA ASP A 166 3.59 -15.38 -9.13
C ASP A 166 3.85 -14.06 -8.38
N ASN A 167 4.33 -14.19 -7.15
CA ASN A 167 4.54 -13.04 -6.28
C ASN A 167 5.85 -12.31 -6.62
N SER A 168 6.66 -12.81 -7.56
CA SER A 168 7.90 -12.18 -8.00
C SER A 168 7.68 -10.74 -8.45
N ALA A 169 6.61 -10.48 -9.21
CA ALA A 169 6.23 -9.15 -9.66
C ALA A 169 5.88 -8.23 -8.48
N ASN A 170 5.12 -8.72 -7.50
CA ASN A 170 4.80 -7.94 -6.29
C ASN A 170 6.06 -7.64 -5.48
N ARG A 171 6.94 -8.64 -5.30
CA ARG A 171 8.21 -8.47 -4.60
C ARG A 171 9.11 -7.46 -5.30
N ALA A 172 9.18 -7.49 -6.63
CA ALA A 172 9.90 -6.50 -7.43
C ALA A 172 9.32 -5.08 -7.25
N LEU A 173 7.99 -4.95 -7.16
CA LEU A 173 7.35 -3.67 -6.86
C LEU A 173 7.68 -3.15 -5.46
N ILE A 174 7.73 -4.02 -4.45
CA ILE A 174 8.19 -3.62 -3.09
C ILE A 174 9.63 -3.14 -3.12
N GLN A 175 10.53 -3.85 -3.81
CA GLN A 175 11.92 -3.42 -3.94
C GLN A 175 12.01 -2.06 -4.62
N ARG A 176 11.29 -1.89 -5.74
CA ARG A 176 11.22 -0.65 -6.48
C ARG A 176 10.68 0.51 -5.63
N MET A 177 9.70 0.27 -4.75
CA MET A 177 9.21 1.30 -3.83
C MET A 177 10.34 1.87 -2.98
N VAL A 178 11.17 1.01 -2.38
CA VAL A 178 12.29 1.45 -1.54
C VAL A 178 13.38 2.11 -2.38
N ASP A 179 13.74 1.54 -3.53
CA ASP A 179 14.77 2.09 -4.43
C ASP A 179 14.40 3.48 -4.96
N GLU A 180 13.11 3.77 -5.13
CA GLU A 180 12.57 5.07 -5.58
C GLU A 180 12.25 6.02 -4.40
N GLY A 181 12.61 5.65 -3.18
CA GLY A 181 12.50 6.49 -1.97
C GLY A 181 11.10 6.56 -1.37
N HIS A 182 10.20 5.64 -1.74
CA HIS A 182 8.90 5.49 -1.09
C HIS A 182 9.03 4.70 0.20
N GLU A 183 8.02 4.83 1.06
CA GLU A 183 7.95 4.11 2.32
C GLU A 183 7.02 2.91 2.21
N VAL A 184 7.43 1.76 2.73
CA VAL A 184 6.61 0.54 2.78
C VAL A 184 6.18 0.29 4.23
N GLY A 185 4.88 0.32 4.47
CA GLY A 185 4.24 0.06 5.75
C GLY A 185 3.53 -1.29 5.80
N ASN A 186 3.23 -1.75 7.01
CA ASN A 186 2.51 -2.98 7.28
C ASN A 186 0.99 -2.76 7.19
N HIS A 187 0.26 -3.57 6.43
CA HIS A 187 -1.21 -3.54 6.39
C HIS A 187 -1.85 -4.87 6.82
N SER A 188 -1.21 -5.60 7.73
CA SER A 188 -1.52 -7.00 8.09
C SER A 188 -1.21 -8.01 6.99
N TYR A 189 -1.47 -9.29 7.24
CA TYR A 189 -1.14 -10.37 6.30
C TYR A 189 -2.23 -10.62 5.28
N ASN A 190 -3.49 -10.65 5.73
CA ASN A 190 -4.64 -10.96 4.87
C ASN A 190 -5.87 -10.09 5.16
N HIS A 191 -5.65 -8.87 5.67
CA HIS A 191 -6.69 -7.86 5.91
C HIS A 191 -7.87 -8.33 6.81
N PRO A 192 -7.61 -8.97 7.98
CA PRO A 192 -8.68 -9.38 8.89
C PRO A 192 -9.20 -8.19 9.70
N GLU A 193 -10.37 -8.35 10.30
CA GLU A 193 -10.89 -7.39 11.28
C GLU A 193 -10.23 -7.59 12.65
N PHE A 194 -9.23 -6.75 12.98
CA PHE A 194 -8.36 -6.96 14.14
C PHE A 194 -9.09 -7.01 15.49
N ILE A 195 -10.21 -6.32 15.64
CA ILE A 195 -10.98 -6.32 16.90
C ILE A 195 -11.56 -7.70 17.23
N LYS A 196 -11.71 -8.59 16.23
CA LYS A 196 -12.20 -9.97 16.39
C LYS A 196 -11.09 -10.97 16.65
N LEU A 197 -9.82 -10.56 16.58
CA LEU A 197 -8.67 -11.45 16.71
C LEU A 197 -8.14 -11.51 18.15
N SER A 198 -7.65 -12.69 18.54
CA SER A 198 -6.84 -12.87 19.74
C SER A 198 -5.51 -12.10 19.66
N ASN A 199 -4.80 -11.96 20.77
CA ASN A 199 -3.48 -11.30 20.76
C ASN A 199 -2.48 -12.02 19.85
N ASP A 200 -2.42 -13.36 19.91
CA ASP A 200 -1.50 -14.15 19.11
C ASP A 200 -1.83 -14.05 17.61
N GLN A 201 -3.12 -13.99 17.28
CA GLN A 201 -3.56 -13.77 15.90
C GLN A 201 -3.16 -12.38 15.40
N VAL A 202 -3.34 -11.32 16.20
CA VAL A 202 -2.86 -9.96 15.86
C VAL A 202 -1.35 -9.96 15.66
N LEU A 203 -0.58 -10.52 16.60
CA LEU A 203 0.88 -10.57 16.50
C LEU A 203 1.34 -11.37 15.29
N SER A 204 0.66 -12.47 14.96
CA SER A 204 0.94 -13.27 13.75
C SER A 204 0.73 -12.44 12.48
N GLN A 205 -0.35 -11.66 12.40
CA GLN A 205 -0.62 -10.77 11.27
C GLN A 205 0.47 -9.70 11.10
N LEU A 206 0.89 -9.08 12.20
CA LEU A 206 1.92 -8.05 12.18
C LEU A 206 3.29 -8.64 11.79
N ARG A 207 3.73 -9.68 12.50
CA ARG A 207 5.06 -10.30 12.31
C ARG A 207 5.26 -10.86 10.93
N ARG A 208 4.31 -11.66 10.43
CA ARG A 208 4.43 -12.28 9.10
C ARG A 208 4.56 -11.24 7.99
N THR A 209 3.83 -10.14 8.09
CA THR A 209 3.92 -9.05 7.12
C THR A 209 5.23 -8.28 7.25
N SER A 210 5.66 -7.94 8.48
CA SER A 210 6.94 -7.27 8.69
C SER A 210 8.13 -8.11 8.23
N ASP A 211 8.10 -9.43 8.46
CA ASP A 211 9.14 -10.35 8.01
C ASP A 211 9.11 -10.51 6.47
N ALA A 212 7.92 -10.55 5.85
CA ALA A 212 7.80 -10.60 4.39
C ALA A 212 8.35 -9.34 3.71
N ILE A 213 8.09 -8.15 4.28
CA ILE A 213 8.65 -6.88 3.82
C ILE A 213 10.17 -6.89 3.99
N SER A 214 10.66 -7.22 5.19
CA SER A 214 12.10 -7.24 5.50
C SER A 214 12.89 -8.23 4.64
N ALA A 215 12.29 -9.37 4.28
CA ALA A 215 12.90 -10.34 3.37
C ALA A 215 13.04 -9.84 1.91
N ILE A 216 12.47 -8.69 1.57
CA ILE A 216 12.65 -8.02 0.28
C ILE A 216 13.57 -6.81 0.46
N THR A 217 13.22 -5.93 1.40
CA THR A 217 13.83 -4.60 1.53
C THR A 217 15.09 -4.58 2.39
N GLY A 218 15.35 -5.63 3.16
CA GLY A 218 16.40 -5.66 4.19
C GLY A 218 16.03 -5.00 5.51
N GLU A 219 14.89 -4.29 5.58
CA GLU A 219 14.47 -3.52 6.77
C GLU A 219 13.05 -3.87 7.21
N LYS A 220 12.82 -3.88 8.52
CA LYS A 220 11.46 -4.04 9.06
C LYS A 220 10.68 -2.72 8.93
N PRO A 221 9.40 -2.77 8.55
CA PRO A 221 8.57 -1.57 8.54
C PRO A 221 8.40 -1.04 9.96
N THR A 222 8.28 0.28 10.10
CA THR A 222 8.02 0.97 11.37
C THR A 222 6.59 1.48 11.50
N LEU A 223 5.82 1.43 10.41
CA LEU A 223 4.44 1.89 10.34
C LEU A 223 3.50 0.71 10.11
N PHE A 224 2.34 0.77 10.76
CA PHE A 224 1.23 -0.14 10.57
C PHE A 224 -0.06 0.65 10.36
N ARG A 225 -0.85 0.27 9.35
CA ARG A 225 -2.23 0.73 9.22
C ARG A 225 -3.17 -0.43 9.49
N PRO A 226 -4.06 -0.34 10.50
CA PRO A 226 -5.02 -1.40 10.76
C PRO A 226 -6.05 -1.48 9.63
N PRO A 227 -6.34 -2.69 9.11
CA PRO A 227 -7.44 -2.93 8.18
C PRO A 227 -8.75 -2.25 8.60
N GLY A 228 -9.33 -1.49 7.68
CA GLY A 228 -10.56 -0.71 7.90
C GLY A 228 -10.48 0.35 9.00
N GLY A 229 -9.28 0.75 9.43
CA GLY A 229 -9.09 1.66 10.57
C GLY A 229 -9.51 1.06 11.92
N SER A 230 -9.70 -0.26 11.99
CA SER A 230 -10.25 -0.93 13.16
C SER A 230 -9.17 -1.24 14.19
N PHE A 231 -9.06 -0.40 15.22
CA PHE A 231 -8.10 -0.60 16.30
C PHE A 231 -8.69 -0.30 17.69
N THR A 232 -7.98 -0.78 18.70
CA THR A 232 -8.22 -0.52 20.12
C THR A 232 -6.87 -0.29 20.80
N ARG A 233 -6.87 0.19 22.04
CA ARG A 233 -5.64 0.27 22.84
C ARG A 233 -4.88 -1.06 22.92
N ARG A 234 -5.60 -2.19 22.97
CA ARG A 234 -5.00 -3.53 22.93
C ARG A 234 -4.16 -3.71 21.66
N ILE A 235 -4.72 -3.35 20.51
CA ILE A 235 -4.05 -3.45 19.21
C ILE A 235 -2.87 -2.48 19.12
N THR A 236 -3.01 -1.23 19.59
CA THR A 236 -1.89 -0.28 19.63
C THR A 236 -0.73 -0.79 20.48
N ASN A 237 -1.00 -1.38 21.65
CA ASN A 237 0.05 -1.94 22.52
C ASN A 237 0.76 -3.13 21.86
N LEU A 238 0.02 -3.98 21.14
CA LEU A 238 0.63 -5.10 20.40
C LEU A 238 1.48 -4.60 19.23
N ALA A 239 1.03 -3.55 18.53
CA ALA A 239 1.84 -2.89 17.51
C ALA A 239 3.11 -2.24 18.10
N GLU A 240 3.00 -1.58 19.26
CA GLU A 240 4.16 -1.01 19.98
C GLU A 240 5.20 -2.09 20.31
N GLN A 241 4.77 -3.28 20.76
CA GLN A 241 5.66 -4.42 21.03
C GLN A 241 6.44 -4.88 19.80
N GLU A 242 5.84 -4.73 18.61
CA GLU A 242 6.46 -5.07 17.32
C GLU A 242 7.21 -3.87 16.71
N GLY A 243 7.38 -2.77 17.44
CA GLY A 243 8.10 -1.58 16.97
C GLY A 243 7.31 -0.73 15.98
N LEU A 244 5.98 -0.86 15.94
CA LEU A 244 5.12 -0.22 14.95
C LEU A 244 4.36 0.98 15.53
N ALA A 245 4.29 2.07 14.76
CA ALA A 245 3.35 3.16 14.95
C ALA A 245 2.09 2.94 14.11
N LEU A 246 0.91 3.33 14.62
CA LEU A 246 -0.34 3.27 13.87
C LEU A 246 -0.54 4.51 13.02
N VAL A 247 -0.84 4.30 11.74
CA VAL A 247 -1.13 5.38 10.78
C VAL A 247 -2.50 5.16 10.18
N LEU A 248 -3.42 6.06 10.49
CA LEU A 248 -4.75 6.19 9.91
C LEU A 248 -4.67 7.30 8.84
N TRP A 249 -5.66 8.18 8.78
CA TRP A 249 -5.74 9.23 7.77
C TRP A 249 -6.42 10.48 8.33
N SER A 250 -6.14 11.61 7.70
CA SER A 250 -6.91 12.84 7.89
C SER A 250 -7.97 13.04 6.83
N LEU A 251 -7.79 12.41 5.65
CA LEU A 251 -8.72 12.47 4.53
C LEU A 251 -8.97 11.05 4.01
N ASP A 252 -10.24 10.69 3.88
CA ASP A 252 -10.70 9.42 3.33
C ASP A 252 -11.40 9.64 1.99
N SER A 253 -10.73 9.27 0.91
CA SER A 253 -11.29 9.39 -0.43
C SER A 253 -12.52 8.51 -0.65
N ASN A 254 -12.68 7.43 0.13
CA ASN A 254 -13.69 6.39 -0.10
C ASN A 254 -13.67 5.86 -1.55
N ASP A 255 -12.51 5.87 -2.20
CA ASP A 255 -12.27 5.48 -3.59
C ASP A 255 -12.60 4.00 -3.90
N TRP A 256 -12.51 3.15 -2.88
CA TRP A 256 -12.87 1.73 -2.93
C TRP A 256 -14.38 1.46 -3.00
N ARG A 257 -15.23 2.42 -2.60
CA ARG A 257 -16.69 2.22 -2.63
C ARG A 257 -17.19 2.17 -4.06
N GLN A 258 -18.10 1.25 -4.35
CA GLN A 258 -18.62 1.03 -5.71
C GLN A 258 -19.13 2.31 -6.39
N ASN A 259 -19.83 3.18 -5.65
CA ASN A 259 -20.35 4.45 -6.16
C ASN A 259 -19.26 5.53 -6.40
N ASN A 260 -18.05 5.31 -5.88
CA ASN A 260 -16.92 6.23 -5.95
C ASN A 260 -15.78 5.71 -6.87
N ARG A 261 -15.91 4.50 -7.43
CA ARG A 261 -14.97 3.93 -8.42
C ARG A 261 -15.06 4.65 -9.76
N ASN A 262 -14.65 5.92 -9.77
CA ASN A 262 -14.71 6.83 -10.89
C ASN A 262 -13.50 7.77 -10.86
N VAL A 263 -12.82 7.92 -12.00
CA VAL A 263 -11.58 8.72 -12.13
C VAL A 263 -11.81 10.19 -11.75
N ASP A 264 -12.89 10.80 -12.24
CA ASP A 264 -13.18 12.21 -11.99
C ASP A 264 -13.68 12.46 -10.56
N TYR A 265 -14.27 11.46 -9.92
CA TYR A 265 -14.56 11.53 -8.49
C TYR A 265 -13.26 11.60 -7.68
N VAL A 266 -12.36 10.64 -7.87
CA VAL A 266 -11.08 10.57 -7.13
C VAL A 266 -10.26 11.84 -7.38
N TYR A 267 -10.12 12.25 -8.65
CA TYR A 267 -9.46 13.50 -9.02
C TYR A 267 -10.04 14.71 -8.27
N ARG A 268 -11.37 14.93 -8.35
CA ARG A 268 -12.03 16.07 -7.69
C ARG A 268 -11.91 16.02 -6.18
N TYR A 269 -12.01 14.84 -5.58
CA TYR A 269 -11.82 14.68 -4.14
C TYR A 269 -10.42 15.16 -3.73
N ILE A 270 -9.38 14.70 -4.44
CA ILE A 270 -8.00 15.07 -4.16
C ILE A 270 -7.81 16.58 -4.27
N ILE A 271 -8.15 17.17 -5.41
CA ILE A 271 -7.89 18.60 -5.64
C ILE A 271 -8.76 19.52 -4.78
N ASN A 272 -9.87 19.06 -4.21
CA ASN A 272 -10.72 19.90 -3.37
C ASN A 272 -10.37 19.83 -1.88
N ASN A 273 -9.77 18.72 -1.42
CA ASN A 273 -9.59 18.46 0.01
C ASN A 273 -8.14 18.43 0.46
N VAL A 274 -7.22 18.04 -0.42
CA VAL A 274 -5.81 17.90 -0.05
C VAL A 274 -5.16 19.26 0.17
N LYS A 275 -4.53 19.41 1.34
CA LYS A 275 -3.76 20.58 1.77
C LYS A 275 -2.53 20.17 2.57
N ALA A 276 -1.60 21.11 2.77
CA ALA A 276 -0.41 20.87 3.58
C ALA A 276 -0.77 20.26 4.96
N GLY A 277 0.00 19.25 5.36
CA GLY A 277 -0.20 18.47 6.59
C GLY A 277 -1.24 17.35 6.48
N SER A 278 -1.87 17.14 5.33
CA SER A 278 -2.82 16.03 5.16
C SER A 278 -2.12 14.67 5.05
N THR A 279 -2.82 13.64 5.53
CA THR A 279 -2.52 12.23 5.28
C THR A 279 -3.73 11.64 4.55
N LEU A 280 -3.60 11.42 3.24
CA LEU A 280 -4.69 10.95 2.36
C LEU A 280 -4.67 9.43 2.23
N LEU A 281 -5.81 8.78 2.44
CA LEU A 281 -6.04 7.36 2.14
C LEU A 281 -6.56 7.15 0.69
N LEU A 282 -5.89 6.27 -0.05
CA LEU A 282 -6.22 5.76 -1.38
C LEU A 282 -5.93 4.24 -1.45
N HIS A 283 -6.36 3.57 -2.52
CA HIS A 283 -6.11 2.13 -2.77
C HIS A 283 -5.56 1.90 -4.19
N ASP A 284 -4.30 1.48 -4.33
CA ASP A 284 -3.64 1.32 -5.64
C ASP A 284 -4.04 0.03 -6.38
N ILE A 285 -4.77 -0.87 -5.71
CA ILE A 285 -5.42 -2.04 -6.31
C ILE A 285 -6.58 -1.68 -7.26
N HIS A 286 -6.97 -0.39 -7.33
CA HIS A 286 -8.06 0.08 -8.17
C HIS A 286 -7.57 0.99 -9.30
N LYS A 287 -7.86 0.62 -10.56
CA LYS A 287 -7.50 1.42 -11.74
C LYS A 287 -7.97 2.87 -11.64
N THR A 288 -9.22 3.07 -11.21
CA THR A 288 -9.85 4.39 -11.10
C THR A 288 -9.16 5.29 -10.09
N THR A 289 -8.66 4.71 -9.00
CA THR A 289 -7.87 5.43 -7.99
C THR A 289 -6.56 5.91 -8.59
N VAL A 290 -5.80 5.00 -9.21
CA VAL A 290 -4.50 5.34 -9.81
C VAL A 290 -4.66 6.38 -10.92
N ASP A 291 -5.66 6.21 -11.81
CA ASP A 291 -5.95 7.20 -12.86
C ASP A 291 -6.32 8.57 -12.28
N GLY A 292 -7.18 8.60 -11.26
CA GLY A 292 -7.61 9.85 -10.63
C GLY A 292 -6.48 10.57 -9.89
N PHE A 293 -5.62 9.80 -9.22
CA PHE A 293 -4.43 10.33 -8.55
C PHE A 293 -3.41 10.87 -9.54
N ILE A 294 -3.07 10.12 -10.60
CA ILE A 294 -2.15 10.58 -11.66
C ILE A 294 -2.66 11.88 -12.30
N LYS A 295 -3.97 11.98 -12.56
CA LYS A 295 -4.59 13.21 -13.06
C LYS A 295 -4.48 14.38 -12.07
N ALA A 296 -4.51 14.12 -10.76
CA ALA A 296 -4.44 15.14 -9.72
C ALA A 296 -3.00 15.59 -9.40
N LEU A 297 -2.02 14.73 -9.66
CA LEU A 297 -0.62 14.92 -9.31
C LEU A 297 -0.05 16.28 -9.79
N PRO A 298 -0.11 16.66 -11.09
CA PRO A 298 0.39 17.96 -11.55
C PRO A 298 -0.28 19.14 -10.82
N VAL A 299 -1.58 19.05 -10.56
CA VAL A 299 -2.33 20.12 -9.86
C VAL A 299 -1.86 20.28 -8.41
N LEU A 300 -1.50 19.19 -7.73
CA LEU A 300 -0.94 19.26 -6.38
C LEU A 300 0.44 19.91 -6.38
N ILE A 301 1.29 19.57 -7.36
CA ILE A 301 2.63 20.14 -7.52
C ILE A 301 2.57 21.63 -7.87
N GLU A 302 1.68 22.04 -8.79
CA GLU A 302 1.46 23.45 -9.15
C GLU A 302 0.99 24.31 -7.96
N ARG A 303 0.31 23.70 -6.99
CA ARG A 303 -0.07 24.37 -5.72
C ARG A 303 1.10 24.49 -4.74
N GLY A 304 2.29 24.02 -5.10
CA GLY A 304 3.47 24.02 -4.26
C GLY A 304 3.45 22.96 -3.16
N LEU A 305 2.61 21.91 -3.27
CA LEU A 305 2.60 20.83 -2.31
C LEU A 305 3.75 19.85 -2.56
N LYS A 306 4.50 19.54 -1.51
CA LYS A 306 5.53 18.49 -1.54
C LYS A 306 4.93 17.16 -1.12
N LEU A 307 4.90 16.19 -2.01
CA LEU A 307 4.44 14.84 -1.69
C LEU A 307 5.60 14.05 -1.09
N VAL A 308 5.45 13.68 0.18
CA VAL A 308 6.47 13.02 1.00
C VAL A 308 5.88 11.76 1.64
N THR A 309 6.74 10.90 2.18
CA THR A 309 6.33 9.77 3.01
C THR A 309 5.75 10.23 4.35
N VAL A 310 5.03 9.35 5.02
CA VAL A 310 4.46 9.63 6.36
C VAL A 310 5.57 9.92 7.36
N SER A 311 6.67 9.16 7.35
CA SER A 311 7.80 9.38 8.28
C SER A 311 8.59 10.67 8.02
N GLU A 312 8.67 11.12 6.77
CA GLU A 312 9.20 12.45 6.45
C GLU A 312 8.28 13.56 7.01
N LEU A 313 6.96 13.38 6.91
CA LEU A 313 6.00 14.38 7.39
C LEU A 313 5.84 14.41 8.91
N PHE A 314 5.86 13.26 9.60
CA PHE A 314 5.56 13.14 11.03
C PHE A 314 6.64 12.36 11.78
N ASP A 315 6.99 12.78 13.00
CA ASP A 315 7.88 11.99 13.86
C ASP A 315 7.04 11.00 14.66
N LEU A 316 6.95 9.77 14.14
CA LEU A 316 6.17 8.71 14.74
C LEU A 316 7.10 7.74 15.45
N LYS A 317 6.80 7.46 16.71
CA LYS A 317 7.46 6.42 17.52
C LYS A 317 6.53 5.22 17.68
N PRO A 318 7.07 4.01 17.97
CA PRO A 318 6.26 2.85 18.26
C PRO A 318 5.14 3.15 19.27
N GLY A 319 3.94 2.64 19.00
CA GLY A 319 2.74 2.89 19.81
C GLY A 319 2.08 4.26 19.62
N ASN A 320 2.66 5.17 18.81
CA ASN A 320 1.95 6.39 18.41
C ASN A 320 0.73 6.03 17.55
N VAL A 321 -0.28 6.89 17.58
CA VAL A 321 -1.43 6.83 16.68
C VAL A 321 -1.51 8.16 15.94
N HIS A 322 -1.45 8.09 14.62
CA HIS A 322 -1.53 9.23 13.73
C HIS A 322 -2.79 9.15 12.84
N PRO A 323 -3.53 10.24 12.62
CA PRO A 323 -3.53 11.45 13.42
C PRO A 323 -3.94 11.19 14.88
N SER A 324 -3.36 11.93 15.83
CA SER A 324 -3.56 11.69 17.26
C SER A 324 -5.03 11.81 17.73
N TYR A 325 -5.91 12.45 16.97
CA TYR A 325 -7.34 12.55 17.31
C TYR A 325 -8.14 11.26 17.05
N TRP A 326 -7.56 10.28 16.36
CA TRP A 326 -8.13 8.94 16.28
C TRP A 326 -8.05 8.20 17.61
N TRP A 327 -7.13 8.61 18.48
CA TRP A 327 -7.03 8.06 19.82
C TRP A 327 -8.25 8.46 20.66
N LYS A 328 -9.02 7.46 21.08
CA LYS A 328 -10.15 7.58 22.01
C LYS A 328 -9.87 6.74 23.24
#